data_AF-A0A2C9LIK6-F1
#
_entry.id   AF-A0A2C9LIK6-F1
#
_cell.length_a   1.000
_cell.length_b   1.000
_cell.length_c   1.000
_cell.angle_alpha   90.00
_cell.angle_beta   90.00
_cell.angle_gamma   90.00
#
_symmetry.space_group_name_H-M   'P 1'
#
loop_
_entity.id
_entity.type
_entity.pdbx_description
1 polymer ?
#
loop_
_entity_poly.entity_id
_entity_poly.type
_entity_poly.pdbx_seq_one_letter_code
_entity_poly.pdbx_strand_id
1 'polypeptide(L)'
;MLTSVASIIVTIVVLGSILGCGFILWNQSRVKMPKGKVETTGHEWDGLEEYNNPLPKWWMGLFWITVVFALAYVFLYPALGNNKGALDWSSAGQWQKEVNKADEQYGPLFAKYAQTPITDLAQDPQALEV
;
A
#
# COMPACT_ATOMS: atom_id res chain seq x y z
N MET A 1 -1.77 8.61 19.51
CA MET A 1 -0.70 7.59 19.43
C MET A 1 -1.17 6.32 20.11
N LEU A 2 -0.75 5.15 19.64
CA LEU A 2 -1.10 3.86 20.24
C LEU A 2 -0.44 3.71 21.62
N THR A 3 -1.05 2.94 22.52
CA THR A 3 -0.37 2.53 23.75
C THR A 3 0.84 1.66 23.40
N SER A 4 1.88 1.66 24.24
CA SER A 4 3.12 0.90 23.97
C SER A 4 2.83 -0.58 23.74
N VAL A 5 1.88 -1.15 24.51
CA VAL A 5 1.44 -2.55 24.35
C VAL A 5 0.79 -2.77 22.98
N ALA A 6 -0.15 -1.93 22.57
CA ALA A 6 -0.79 -2.04 21.27
C ALA A 6 0.21 -1.86 20.11
N SER A 7 1.16 -0.93 20.25
CA SER A 7 2.23 -0.70 19.28
C SER A 7 3.12 -1.94 19.10
N ILE A 8 3.47 -2.64 20.19
CA ILE A 8 4.27 -3.85 20.13
C ILE A 8 3.49 -4.99 19.46
N ILE A 9 2.22 -5.17 19.82
CA ILE A 9 1.35 -6.20 19.23
C ILE A 9 1.24 -6.01 17.72
N VAL A 10 0.93 -4.79 17.27
CA VAL A 10 0.83 -4.48 15.83
C VAL A 10 2.13 -4.82 15.11
N THR A 11 3.28 -4.39 15.65
CA THR A 11 4.59 -4.67 15.04
C THR A 11 4.86 -6.17 14.91
N ILE A 12 4.60 -6.95 15.95
CA ILE A 12 4.82 -8.41 15.94
C ILE A 12 3.90 -9.09 14.95
N VAL A 13 2.61 -8.74 14.94
CA VAL A 13 1.62 -9.36 14.05
C VAL A 13 1.95 -9.06 12.60
N VAL A 14 2.28 -7.80 12.27
CA VAL A 14 2.60 -7.40 10.89
C VAL A 14 3.87 -8.10 10.40
N LEU A 15 4.97 -7.99 11.14
CA LEU A 15 6.24 -8.61 10.73
C LEU A 15 6.15 -10.13 10.71
N GLY A 16 5.52 -10.72 11.73
CA GLY A 16 5.28 -12.16 11.80
C GLY A 16 4.45 -12.67 10.62
N SER A 17 3.43 -11.91 10.19
CA SER A 17 2.61 -12.29 9.03
C SER A 17 3.40 -12.23 7.72
N ILE A 18 4.16 -11.15 7.48
CA ILE A 18 4.96 -10.99 6.25
C ILE A 18 6.04 -12.09 6.18
N LEU A 19 6.76 -12.32 7.29
CA LEU A 19 7.78 -13.36 7.37
C LEU A 19 7.16 -14.76 7.27
N GLY A 20 5.98 -14.97 7.84
CA GLY A 20 5.21 -16.21 7.72
C GLY A 20 4.83 -16.51 6.27
N CYS A 21 4.33 -15.52 5.53
CA CYS A 21 4.06 -15.67 4.10
C CYS A 21 5.34 -16.02 3.31
N GLY A 22 6.45 -15.33 3.57
CA GLY A 22 7.74 -15.63 2.95
C GLY A 22 8.25 -17.05 3.27
N PHE A 23 8.08 -17.48 4.52
CA PHE A 23 8.44 -18.83 4.97
C PHE A 23 7.60 -19.92 4.31
N ILE A 24 6.27 -19.75 4.26
CA ILE A 24 5.38 -20.71 3.60
C ILE A 24 5.70 -20.79 2.10
N LEU A 25 5.89 -19.65 1.44
CA LEU A 25 6.27 -19.60 0.03
C LEU A 25 7.60 -20.30 -0.23
N TRP A 26 8.60 -20.07 0.63
CA TRP A 26 9.88 -20.76 0.56
C TRP A 26 9.70 -22.27 0.74
N ASN A 27 8.94 -22.71 1.74
CA ASN A 27 8.68 -24.12 1.97
C ASN A 27 8.00 -24.79 0.75
N GLN A 28 6.96 -24.17 0.20
CA GLN A 28 6.26 -24.68 -0.99
C GLN A 28 7.13 -24.68 -2.24
N SER A 29 8.04 -23.71 -2.39
CA SER A 29 8.96 -23.66 -3.53
C SER A 29 9.95 -24.84 -3.56
N ARG A 30 10.11 -25.56 -2.44
CA ARG A 30 10.99 -26.74 -2.31
C ARG A 30 10.27 -28.06 -2.55
N VAL A 31 8.94 -28.07 -2.62
CA VAL A 31 8.16 -29.27 -2.91
C VAL A 31 8.41 -29.69 -4.36
N LYS A 32 8.89 -30.92 -4.55
CA LYS A 32 9.14 -31.49 -5.88
C LYS A 32 7.95 -32.33 -6.30
N MET A 33 7.38 -32.01 -7.46
CA MET A 33 6.30 -32.80 -8.05
C MET A 33 6.86 -33.85 -9.03
N PRO A 34 6.20 -35.00 -9.18
CA PRO A 34 6.55 -36.00 -10.19
C PRO A 34 6.56 -35.36 -11.59
N LYS A 35 7.54 -35.74 -12.41
CA LYS A 35 7.59 -35.31 -13.82
C LYS A 35 6.74 -36.28 -14.65
N GLY A 36 5.69 -35.79 -15.29
CA GLY A 36 4.83 -36.64 -16.14
C GLY A 36 3.38 -36.18 -16.13
N LYS A 37 2.47 -37.16 -16.30
CA LYS A 37 1.02 -36.91 -16.19
C LYS A 37 0.72 -36.44 -14.76
N VAL A 38 -0.02 -35.35 -14.63
CA VAL A 38 -0.42 -34.80 -13.34
C VAL A 38 -1.46 -35.73 -12.73
N GLU A 39 -1.16 -36.24 -11.54
CA GLU A 39 -2.09 -37.07 -10.76
C GLU A 39 -3.02 -36.19 -9.91
N THR A 40 -4.18 -36.73 -9.57
CA THR A 40 -5.12 -36.09 -8.66
C THR A 40 -4.76 -36.38 -7.21
N THR A 41 -5.32 -35.62 -6.27
CA THR A 41 -5.02 -35.74 -4.83
C THR A 41 -5.62 -36.99 -4.16
N GLY A 42 -6.29 -37.87 -4.92
CA GLY A 42 -6.83 -39.14 -4.45
C GLY A 42 -8.18 -39.06 -3.74
N HIS A 43 -8.79 -37.87 -3.70
CA HIS A 43 -10.11 -37.65 -3.11
C HIS A 43 -11.06 -37.09 -4.17
N GLU A 44 -12.28 -37.62 -4.21
CA GLU A 44 -13.36 -37.15 -5.07
C GLU A 44 -14.43 -36.47 -4.21
N TRP A 45 -14.86 -35.29 -4.65
CA TRP A 45 -15.89 -34.49 -4.00
C TRP A 45 -16.97 -34.17 -5.03
N ASP A 46 -18.10 -34.89 -4.98
CA ASP A 46 -19.25 -34.67 -5.87
C ASP A 46 -18.88 -34.69 -7.37
N GLY A 47 -18.11 -35.70 -7.79
CA GLY A 47 -17.62 -35.82 -9.16
C GLY A 47 -16.44 -34.91 -9.52
N LEU A 48 -15.94 -34.10 -8.58
CA LEU A 48 -14.76 -33.25 -8.77
C LEU A 48 -13.52 -33.85 -8.10
N GLU A 49 -12.39 -33.81 -8.81
CA GLU A 49 -11.08 -34.18 -8.30
C GLU A 49 -10.11 -33.00 -8.43
N GLU A 50 -9.16 -32.90 -7.50
CA GLU A 50 -8.16 -31.83 -7.51
C GLU A 50 -6.85 -32.30 -8.14
N TYR A 51 -6.34 -31.54 -9.12
CA TYR A 51 -5.03 -31.81 -9.71
C TYR A 51 -3.89 -31.34 -8.82
N ASN A 52 -2.90 -32.21 -8.62
CA ASN A 52 -1.72 -31.89 -7.84
C ASN A 52 -0.62 -31.22 -8.70
N ASN A 53 -0.92 -30.03 -9.23
CA ASN A 53 0.00 -29.25 -10.05
C ASN A 53 1.03 -28.49 -9.19
N PRO A 54 2.29 -28.36 -9.65
CA PRO A 54 3.20 -27.40 -9.04
C PRO A 54 2.68 -25.97 -9.25
N LEU A 55 2.94 -25.10 -8.28
CA LEU A 55 2.66 -23.69 -8.41
C LEU A 55 3.39 -23.10 -9.63
N PRO A 56 2.73 -22.27 -10.46
CA PRO A 56 3.40 -21.62 -11.58
C PRO A 56 4.57 -20.75 -11.10
N LYS A 57 5.74 -20.90 -11.74
CA LYS A 57 6.96 -20.17 -11.33
C LYS A 57 6.82 -18.65 -11.40
N TRP A 58 6.12 -18.13 -12.41
CA TRP A 58 5.86 -16.70 -12.55
C TRP A 58 4.98 -16.18 -11.41
N TRP A 59 3.98 -16.97 -11.00
CA TRP A 59 3.08 -16.63 -9.90
C TRP A 59 3.85 -16.57 -8.57
N MET A 60 4.69 -17.56 -8.30
CA MET A 60 5.56 -17.54 -7.11
C MET A 60 6.55 -16.36 -7.14
N GLY A 61 7.08 -16.03 -8.32
CA GLY A 61 7.93 -14.85 -8.50
C GLY A 61 7.22 -13.55 -8.16
N LEU A 62 5.99 -13.36 -8.66
CA LEU A 62 5.15 -12.21 -8.30
C LEU A 62 4.87 -12.17 -6.79
N PHE A 63 4.59 -13.32 -6.17
CA PHE A 63 4.35 -13.37 -4.73
C PHE A 63 5.60 -13.05 -3.90
N TRP A 64 6.80 -13.42 -4.36
CA TRP A 64 8.05 -12.97 -3.73
C TRP A 64 8.24 -11.45 -3.85
N ILE A 65 7.89 -10.86 -5.00
CA ILE A 65 7.97 -9.41 -5.19
C ILE A 65 7.07 -8.69 -4.19
N THR A 66 5.85 -9.18 -3.94
CA THR A 66 4.96 -8.56 -2.96
C THR A 66 5.47 -8.67 -1.53
N VAL A 67 6.11 -9.79 -1.15
CA VAL A 67 6.76 -9.94 0.17
C VAL A 67 7.88 -8.92 0.34
N VAL A 68 8.76 -8.78 -0.66
CA VAL A 68 9.86 -7.79 -0.62
C VAL A 68 9.32 -6.36 -0.61
N PHE A 69 8.32 -6.07 -1.43
CA PHE A 69 7.66 -4.76 -1.46
C PHE A 69 7.04 -4.43 -0.11
N ALA A 70 6.34 -5.37 0.53
CA ALA A 70 5.75 -5.18 1.85
C ALA A 70 6.83 -4.84 2.90
N LEU A 71 7.94 -5.57 2.92
CA LEU A 71 9.07 -5.29 3.82
C LEU A 71 9.66 -3.89 3.60
N ALA A 72 9.86 -3.49 2.34
CA ALA A 72 10.33 -2.14 2.00
C ALA A 72 9.32 -1.07 2.42
N TYR A 73 8.02 -1.32 2.20
CA TYR A 73 6.96 -0.37 2.51
C TYR A 73 6.83 -0.13 4.02
N VAL A 74 6.83 -1.20 4.84
CA VAL A 74 6.77 -1.05 6.30
C VAL A 74 8.03 -0.43 6.91
N PHE A 75 9.16 -0.50 6.21
CA PHE A 75 10.38 0.21 6.58
C PHE A 75 10.30 1.71 6.25
N LEU A 76 9.76 2.08 5.08
CA LEU A 76 9.71 3.46 4.61
C LEU A 76 8.61 4.29 5.28
N TYR A 77 7.44 3.71 5.50
CA TYR A 77 6.22 4.39 5.94
C TYR A 77 5.81 4.01 7.38
N PRO A 78 4.97 4.82 8.05
CA PRO A 78 4.45 4.49 9.37
C PRO A 78 3.49 3.29 9.30
N ALA A 79 4.02 2.09 9.53
CA ALA A 79 3.26 0.85 9.51
C ALA A 79 3.43 -0.01 10.78
N LEU A 80 4.51 0.20 11.55
CA LEU A 80 4.87 -0.62 12.71
C LEU A 80 4.52 0.10 14.02
N GLY A 81 3.24 0.08 14.38
CA GLY A 81 2.75 0.73 15.60
C GLY A 81 3.01 2.24 15.61
N ASN A 82 3.74 2.75 16.59
CA ASN A 82 4.13 4.16 16.67
C ASN A 82 5.41 4.52 15.87
N ASN A 83 6.02 3.56 15.15
CA ASN A 83 7.17 3.84 14.28
C ASN A 83 6.74 4.70 13.08
N LYS A 84 7.50 5.76 12.79
CA LYS A 84 7.22 6.74 11.74
C LYS A 84 7.70 6.32 10.33
N GLY A 85 8.41 5.21 10.24
CA GLY A 85 9.15 4.80 9.05
C GLY A 85 10.41 5.65 8.83
N ALA A 86 11.22 5.27 7.84
CA ALA A 86 12.43 5.99 7.47
C ALA A 86 12.14 7.37 6.84
N LEU A 87 10.97 7.57 6.23
CA LEU A 87 10.60 8.81 5.56
C LEU A 87 9.91 9.84 6.48
N ASP A 88 9.58 9.46 7.73
CA ASP A 88 8.75 10.26 8.65
C ASP A 88 7.49 10.85 7.98
N TRP A 89 6.88 10.06 7.08
CA TRP A 89 5.73 10.49 6.30
C TRP A 89 4.45 10.44 7.13
N SER A 90 3.53 11.39 6.92
CA SER A 90 2.17 11.33 7.42
C SER A 90 1.20 11.99 6.44
N SER A 91 -0.05 11.52 6.41
CA SER A 91 -1.09 12.10 5.55
C SER A 91 -1.36 13.58 5.87
N ALA A 92 -1.41 13.93 7.16
CA ALA A 92 -1.57 15.31 7.59
C ALA A 92 -0.38 16.19 7.17
N GLY A 93 0.85 15.69 7.29
CA GLY A 93 2.05 16.40 6.86
C GLY A 93 2.12 16.58 5.34
N GLN A 94 1.67 15.59 4.56
CA GLN A 94 1.56 15.72 3.10
C GLN A 94 0.49 16.75 2.72
N TRP A 95 -0.69 16.67 3.32
CA TRP A 95 -1.78 17.61 3.09
C TRP A 95 -1.33 19.05 3.37
N GLN A 96 -0.66 19.30 4.50
CA GLN A 96 -0.17 20.63 4.83
C GLN A 96 0.83 21.15 3.79
N LYS A 97 1.72 20.29 3.29
CA LYS A 97 2.66 20.66 2.22
C LYS A 97 1.94 21.02 0.93
N GLU A 98 0.90 20.28 0.58
CA GLU A 98 0.09 20.53 -0.61
C GLU A 98 -0.72 21.83 -0.50
N VAL A 99 -1.34 22.08 0.66
CA VAL A 99 -2.04 23.36 0.94
C VAL A 99 -1.08 24.53 0.88
N ASN A 100 0.07 24.46 1.56
CA ASN A 100 1.06 25.55 1.53
C ASN A 100 1.53 25.84 0.09
N LYS A 101 1.77 24.80 -0.71
CA LYS A 101 2.15 24.95 -2.12
C LYS A 101 1.03 25.60 -2.94
N ALA A 102 -0.23 25.24 -2.68
CA ALA A 102 -1.38 25.86 -3.33
C ALA A 102 -1.55 27.32 -2.90
N ASP A 103 -1.38 27.64 -1.62
CA ASP A 103 -1.45 29.00 -1.09
C ASP A 103 -0.34 29.89 -1.69
N GLU A 104 0.86 29.37 -1.87
CA GLU A 104 1.95 30.09 -2.56
C GLU A 104 1.60 30.38 -4.03
N GLN A 105 0.95 29.43 -4.72
CA GLN A 105 0.62 29.56 -6.13
C GLN A 105 -0.61 30.44 -6.38
N TYR A 106 -1.66 30.28 -5.58
CA TYR A 106 -2.97 30.89 -5.81
C TYR A 106 -3.29 32.02 -4.82
N GLY A 107 -2.62 32.07 -3.67
CA GLY A 107 -2.84 33.09 -2.64
C GLY A 107 -2.72 34.53 -3.14
N PRO A 108 -1.72 34.89 -3.97
CA PRO A 108 -1.65 36.24 -4.56
C PRO A 108 -2.85 36.58 -5.45
N LEU A 109 -3.35 35.60 -6.22
CA LEU A 109 -4.52 35.77 -7.09
C LEU A 109 -5.78 36.00 -6.25
N PHE A 110 -6.02 35.15 -5.25
CA PHE A 110 -7.15 35.31 -4.34
C PHE A 110 -7.06 36.59 -3.50
N ALA A 111 -5.86 37.01 -3.09
CA ALA A 111 -5.66 38.27 -2.38
C ALA A 111 -5.99 39.50 -3.25
N LYS A 112 -5.70 39.44 -4.56
CA LYS A 112 -6.11 40.45 -5.53
C LYS A 112 -7.64 40.49 -5.67
N TYR A 113 -8.27 39.33 -5.81
CA TYR A 113 -9.73 39.25 -5.89
C TYR A 113 -10.40 39.73 -4.60
N ALA A 114 -9.87 39.40 -3.43
CA ALA A 114 -10.41 39.86 -2.15
C ALA A 114 -10.42 41.40 -1.98
N GLN A 115 -9.56 42.12 -2.71
CA GLN A 115 -9.49 43.59 -2.70
C GLN A 115 -10.34 44.26 -3.79
N THR A 116 -10.90 43.48 -4.72
CA THR A 116 -11.68 44.00 -5.85
C THR A 116 -13.17 43.96 -5.49
N PRO A 117 -13.95 45.06 -5.69
CA PRO A 117 -15.39 45.04 -5.46
C PRO A 117 -16.10 43.94 -6.26
N ILE A 118 -17.12 43.31 -5.65
CA ILE A 118 -17.86 42.18 -6.26
C ILE A 118 -18.45 42.56 -7.64
N THR A 119 -18.87 43.81 -7.81
CA THR A 119 -19.42 44.33 -9.08
C THR A 119 -18.41 44.31 -10.22
N ASP A 120 -17.13 44.47 -9.90
CA ASP A 120 -16.04 44.55 -10.88
C ASP A 120 -15.50 43.14 -11.16
N LEU A 121 -15.44 42.28 -10.14
CA LEU A 121 -15.13 40.85 -10.30
C LEU A 121 -16.14 40.12 -11.18
N ALA A 122 -17.43 40.44 -11.04
CA ALA A 122 -18.48 39.83 -11.86
C ALA A 122 -18.34 40.14 -13.36
N GLN A 123 -17.51 41.12 -13.72
CA GLN A 123 -17.22 41.49 -15.11
C GLN A 123 -15.88 40.91 -15.60
N ASP A 124 -15.05 40.34 -14.72
CA ASP A 124 -13.76 39.74 -15.07
C ASP A 124 -13.94 38.26 -15.47
N PRO A 125 -13.73 37.90 -16.75
CA PRO A 125 -13.86 36.51 -17.20
C PRO A 125 -12.92 35.55 -16.46
N GLN A 126 -11.73 36.00 -16.05
CA GLN A 126 -10.79 35.18 -15.31
C GLN A 126 -11.20 34.95 -13.85
N ALA A 127 -12.04 35.82 -13.28
CA ALA A 127 -12.59 35.61 -11.94
C ALA A 127 -13.80 34.65 -11.95
N LEU A 128 -14.47 34.50 -13.09
CA LEU A 128 -15.60 33.58 -13.28
C LEU A 128 -15.17 32.13 -13.59
N GLU A 129 -13.92 31.93 -14.00
CA GLU A 129 -13.33 30.62 -14.31
C GLU A 129 -12.70 29.93 -13.09
N VAL A 130 -12.59 30.62 -11.95
CA VAL A 130 -12.02 30.14 -10.68
C VAL A 130 -13.11 29.66 -9.74
#